data_AF-A0A7C7P686-F1
#
_entry.id   AF-A0A7C7P686-F1
#
_cell.length_a   1.000
_cell.length_b   1.000
_cell.length_c   1.000
_cell.angle_alpha   90.00
_cell.angle_beta   90.00
_cell.angle_gamma   90.00
#
_symmetry.space_group_name_H-M   'P 1'
#
loop_
_entity.id
_entity.type
_entity.pdbx_description
1 polymer ?
#
loop_
_entity_poly.entity_id
_entity_poly.type
_entity_poly.pdbx_seq_one_letter_code
_entity_poly.pdbx_strand_id
1 'polypeptide(L)' 'MVQQITKGIKISVETNFEGTFYKNYKLHYAFG' A
#
# COMPACT_ATOMS: atom_id res chain seq x y z
N MET A 1 6.43 1.35 -2.27
CA MET A 1 7.44 0.28 -2.27
C MET A 1 7.88 -0.01 -0.85
N VAL A 2 7.76 -1.25 -0.40
CA VAL A 2 8.26 -1.72 0.90
C VAL A 2 9.08 -2.99 0.68
N GLN A 3 10.15 -3.16 1.45
CA GLN A 3 11.01 -4.33 1.37
C GLN A 3 11.22 -4.92 2.75
N GLN A 4 11.30 -6.24 2.82
CA GLN A 4 11.63 -6.96 4.04
C GLN A 4 12.54 -8.14 3.73
N ILE A 5 13.52 -8.38 4.59
CA ILE A 5 14.37 -9.57 4.54
C ILE A 5 14.08 -10.41 5.77
N THR A 6 13.72 -11.68 5.57
CA THR A 6 13.47 -12.63 6.66
C THR A 6 14.02 -14.01 6.31
N LYS A 7 14.79 -14.61 7.23
CA LYS A 7 15.42 -15.94 7.06
C LYS A 7 16.15 -16.12 5.72
N GLY A 8 16.78 -15.05 5.21
CA GLY A 8 17.50 -15.07 3.93
C GLY A 8 16.63 -14.85 2.67
N ILE A 9 15.31 -14.69 2.81
CA ILE A 9 14.39 -14.39 1.70
C ILE A 9 14.15 -12.88 1.65
N LYS A 10 14.31 -12.29 0.46
CA LYS A 10 13.99 -10.89 0.18
C LYS A 10 12.59 -10.77 -0.42
N ILE A 11 11.70 -10.08 0.28
CA ILE A 11 10.34 -9.78 -0.14
C ILE A 11 10.31 -8.31 -0.52
N SER A 12 9.84 -8.01 -1.73
CA SER A 12 9.65 -6.63 -2.20
C SER A 12 8.20 -6.48 -2.67
N VAL A 13 7.52 -5.46 -2.16
CA VAL A 13 6.14 -5.12 -2.52
C VAL A 13 6.15 -3.72 -3.11
N GLU A 14 5.66 -3.60 -4.34
CA GLU A 14 5.37 -2.31 -4.96
C GLU A 14 3.94 -1.91 -4.59
N THR A 15 3.75 -0.63 -4.28
CA THR A 15 2.47 -0.08 -3.84
C THR A 15 2.33 1.28 -4.48
N ASN A 16 1.25 1.50 -5.21
CA ASN A 16 0.95 2.76 -5.85
C ASN A 16 -0.24 3.41 -5.15
N PHE A 17 -0.09 4.68 -4.79
CA PHE A 17 -1.21 5.43 -4.25
C PHE A 17 -2.06 5.97 -5.40
N GLU A 18 -3.32 5.56 -5.45
CA GLU A 18 -4.23 5.91 -6.55
C GLU A 18 -5.07 7.16 -6.24
N GLY A 19 -5.27 7.47 -4.95
CA GLY A 19 -5.97 8.68 -4.56
C GLY A 19 -6.70 8.59 -3.22
N THR A 20 -7.24 9.73 -2.81
CA THR A 20 -8.12 9.84 -1.63
C THR A 20 -9.51 10.17 -2.11
N PHE A 21 -10.53 9.50 -1.56
CA PHE A 21 -11.93 9.81 -1.87
C PHE A 21 -12.78 9.86 -0.60
N TYR A 22 -13.77 10.73 -0.61
CA TYR A 22 -14.72 10.87 0.48
C TYR A 22 -16.01 10.13 0.10
N LYS A 23 -16.38 9.11 0.87
CA LYS A 23 -17.58 8.30 0.64
C LYS A 23 -18.21 7.93 1.98
N ASN A 24 -19.55 7.92 2.05
CA ASN A 24 -20.29 7.56 3.26
C ASN A 24 -19.82 8.32 4.52
N TYR A 25 -19.51 9.61 4.35
CA TYR A 25 -18.98 10.48 5.41
C TYR A 25 -17.63 10.05 5.99
N LYS A 26 -16.87 9.23 5.27
CA LYS A 26 -15.54 8.75 5.66
C LYS A 26 -14.52 9.05 4.55
N LEU A 27 -13.31 9.35 4.99
CA LEU A 27 -12.17 9.52 4.10
C LEU A 27 -11.54 8.14 3.83
N HIS A 28 -11.38 7.81 2.56
CA HIS A 28 -10.81 6.55 2.09
C HIS A 28 -9.57 6.82 1.24
N TYR A 29 -8.62 5.88 1.28
CA TYR A 29 -7.38 5.92 0.51
C TYR A 29 -7.27 4.66 -0.33
N ALA A 30 -7.05 4.81 -1.64
CA ALA A 30 -6.88 3.71 -2.58
C ALA A 30 -5.40 3.43 -2.84
N PHE A 31 -5.04 2.14 -2.83
CA PHE A 31 -3.70 1.65 -3.15
C PHE A 31 -3.82 0.45 -4.10
N GLY A 32 -2.98 0.43 -5.15
CA GLY A 32 -2.90 -0.61 -6.18
C GLY A 32 -1.50 -1.18 -6.35
#